data_AF-A0A0A0LJN8-F1
#
_entry.id   AF-A0A0A0LJN8-F1
#
_cell.length_a   1.000
_cell.length_b   1.000
_cell.length_c   1.000
_cell.angle_alpha   90.00
_cell.angle_beta   90.00
_cell.angle_gamma   90.00
#
_symmetry.space_group_name_H-M   'P 1'
#
loop_
_entity.id
_entity.type
_entity.pdbx_description
1 polymer ?
#
loop_
_entity_poly.entity_id
_entity_poly.type
_entity_poly.pdbx_seq_one_letter_code
_entity_poly.pdbx_strand_id
1 'polypeptide(L)'
;MIIHLLLMVLTFGQPLKHGRRFMPEVGTAEYKELESNPEKAFLRTICSELQALVSISIIEILSKHASDEVYLGQRASIDWTSDKIALEAFEKFGKNLFEVENRIMERNKEVNLKNRSGPVNLPYTLLVPSSNEGLTGRGIPNSISI
;
A
#
# COMPACT_ATOMS: atom_id res chain seq x y z
N MET A 1 -1.14 12.34 -6.53
CA MET A 1 -2.04 11.24 -6.94
C MET A 1 -1.96 10.04 -5.99
N ILE A 2 -0.77 9.52 -5.66
CA ILE A 2 -0.62 8.35 -4.76
C ILE A 2 -1.12 8.63 -3.33
N ILE A 3 -0.82 9.80 -2.76
CA ILE A 3 -1.34 10.23 -1.44
C ILE A 3 -2.87 10.27 -1.43
N HIS A 4 -3.49 10.73 -2.53
CA HIS A 4 -4.95 10.84 -2.65
C HIS A 4 -5.64 9.47 -2.74
N LEU A 5 -4.95 8.47 -3.28
CA LEU A 5 -5.44 7.11 -3.41
C LEU A 5 -5.24 6.29 -2.12
N LEU A 6 -4.13 6.53 -1.42
CA LEU A 6 -3.90 6.02 -0.07
C LEU A 6 -4.96 6.57 0.91
N LEU A 7 -5.27 7.87 0.79
CA LEU A 7 -6.40 8.50 1.48
C LEU A 7 -7.69 7.75 1.22
N MET A 8 -8.06 7.49 -0.04
CA MET A 8 -9.32 6.80 -0.36
C MET A 8 -9.39 5.38 0.22
N VAL A 9 -8.33 4.59 0.09
CA VAL A 9 -8.34 3.18 0.53
C VAL A 9 -8.26 3.05 2.05
N LEU A 10 -7.52 3.93 2.74
CA LEU A 10 -7.31 3.82 4.18
C LEU A 10 -8.27 4.65 5.04
N THR A 11 -8.81 5.76 4.52
CA THR A 11 -9.83 6.55 5.26
C THR A 11 -11.26 6.11 4.97
N PHE A 12 -11.54 5.60 3.76
CA PHE A 12 -12.89 5.16 3.38
C PHE A 12 -13.01 3.63 3.17
N GLY A 13 -11.92 2.96 2.77
CA GLY A 13 -11.92 1.51 2.46
C GLY A 13 -11.64 0.59 3.65
N GLN A 14 -10.99 1.10 4.70
CA GLN A 14 -10.83 0.39 5.97
C GLN A 14 -11.29 1.30 7.09
N PRO A 15 -12.52 1.14 7.61
CA PRO A 15 -12.85 1.70 8.91
C PRO A 15 -11.94 1.02 9.91
N LEU A 16 -10.78 1.64 10.20
CA LEU A 16 -10.03 1.42 11.43
C LEU A 16 -11.08 1.36 12.54
N LYS A 17 -10.99 0.41 13.48
CA LYS A 17 -11.95 0.16 14.59
C LYS A 17 -12.23 1.39 15.50
N HIS A 18 -12.75 2.45 14.90
CA HIS A 18 -12.88 3.81 15.40
C HIS A 18 -14.18 4.41 14.87
N GLY A 19 -15.18 3.55 14.61
CA GLY A 19 -16.56 4.02 14.46
C GLY A 19 -16.92 4.76 15.74
N ARG A 20 -17.08 6.09 15.66
CA ARG A 20 -17.37 6.94 16.82
C ARG A 20 -18.82 6.79 17.31
N ARG A 21 -19.67 6.13 16.51
CA ARG A 21 -21.05 5.78 16.84
C ARG A 21 -21.50 4.52 16.10
N PHE A 22 -22.53 3.87 16.63
CA PHE A 22 -23.23 2.77 15.97
C PHE A 22 -24.18 3.28 14.87
N MET A 23 -24.77 2.36 14.11
CA MET A 23 -25.87 2.67 13.20
C MET A 23 -27.01 3.32 13.99
N PRO A 24 -27.53 4.49 13.57
CA PRO A 24 -28.64 5.11 14.27
C PRO A 24 -29.93 4.29 14.10
N GLU A 25 -30.75 4.25 15.15
CA GLU A 25 -32.06 3.58 15.13
C GLU A 25 -33.10 4.40 14.37
N VAL A 26 -34.07 3.73 13.74
CA VAL A 26 -35.14 4.39 12.99
C VAL A 26 -35.91 5.36 13.89
N GLY A 27 -36.08 6.60 13.42
CA GLY A 27 -36.82 7.65 14.13
C GLY A 27 -35.98 8.59 14.99
N THR A 28 -34.68 8.32 15.19
CA THR A 28 -33.77 9.25 15.89
C THR A 28 -33.39 10.45 15.01
N ALA A 29 -32.83 11.50 15.64
CA ALA A 29 -32.33 12.66 14.91
C ALA A 29 -31.15 12.28 14.00
N GLU A 30 -30.32 11.34 14.44
CA GLU A 30 -29.18 10.82 13.70
C GLU A 30 -29.62 9.98 12.48
N TYR A 31 -30.73 9.25 12.59
CA TYR A 31 -31.31 8.54 11.45
C TYR A 31 -31.87 9.52 10.41
N LYS A 32 -32.53 10.58 10.85
CA LYS A 32 -32.97 11.67 9.96
C LYS A 32 -31.79 12.39 9.30
N GLU A 33 -30.67 12.57 10.01
CA GLU A 33 -29.42 13.10 9.44
C GLU A 33 -28.87 12.15 8.37
N LEU A 34 -28.90 10.84 8.59
CA LEU A 34 -28.46 9.85 7.61
C LEU A 34 -29.31 9.89 6.33
N GLU A 35 -30.64 10.00 6.45
CA GLU A 35 -31.54 10.08 5.28
C GLU A 35 -31.36 11.39 4.50
N SER A 36 -31.20 12.52 5.19
CA SER A 36 -31.13 13.85 4.58
C SER A 36 -29.72 14.28 4.15
N ASN A 37 -28.68 13.79 4.83
CA ASN A 37 -27.27 14.12 4.56
C ASN A 37 -26.35 12.94 4.92
N PRO A 38 -26.31 11.90 4.07
CA PRO A 38 -25.53 10.70 4.32
C PRO A 38 -24.03 10.96 4.43
N GLU A 39 -23.49 11.96 3.72
CA GLU A 39 -22.07 12.33 3.80
C GLU A 39 -21.70 12.86 5.19
N LYS A 40 -22.49 13.80 5.72
CA LYS A 40 -22.30 14.32 7.08
C LYS A 40 -22.47 13.21 8.11
N ALA A 41 -23.46 12.34 7.91
CA ALA A 41 -23.68 11.21 8.78
C ALA A 41 -22.49 10.24 8.80
N PHE A 42 -21.90 9.97 7.62
CA PHE A 42 -20.69 9.17 7.46
C PHE A 42 -19.48 9.79 8.15
N LEU A 43 -19.22 11.09 7.92
CA LEU A 43 -18.10 11.82 8.54
C LEU A 43 -18.20 11.84 10.07
N ARG A 44 -19.41 11.89 10.64
CA ARG A 44 -19.64 11.78 12.09
C ARG A 44 -19.37 10.37 12.64
N THR A 45 -19.47 9.35 11.80
CA THR A 45 -19.25 7.95 12.18
C THR A 45 -17.78 7.57 12.10
N ILE A 46 -17.04 7.98 11.07
CA ILE A 46 -15.60 7.70 10.96
C ILE A 46 -14.76 8.60 11.88
N CYS A 47 -13.43 8.43 11.88
CA CYS A 47 -12.50 9.22 12.70
C CYS A 47 -12.68 10.74 12.56
N SER A 48 -12.29 11.48 13.60
CA SER A 48 -12.28 12.95 13.54
C SER A 48 -11.21 13.46 12.56
N GLU A 49 -11.37 14.69 12.09
CA GLU A 49 -10.41 15.33 11.17
C GLU A 49 -8.97 15.33 11.72
N LEU A 50 -8.79 15.71 12.98
CA LEU A 50 -7.46 15.72 13.61
C LEU A 50 -6.85 14.31 13.66
N GLN A 51 -7.64 13.29 14.00
CA GLN A 51 -7.17 11.90 13.99
C GLN A 51 -6.84 11.41 12.58
N ALA A 52 -7.62 11.82 11.58
CA ALA A 52 -7.37 11.49 10.18
C ALA A 52 -6.04 12.08 9.71
N LEU A 53 -5.79 13.36 10.02
CA LEU A 53 -4.53 14.03 9.69
C LEU A 53 -3.33 13.31 10.30
N VAL A 54 -3.37 13.01 11.61
CA VAL A 54 -2.30 12.27 12.28
C VAL A 54 -2.09 10.90 11.65
N SER A 55 -3.18 10.17 11.38
CA SER A 55 -3.10 8.83 10.79
C SER A 55 -2.50 8.85 9.38
N ILE A 56 -2.91 9.80 8.54
CA ILE A 56 -2.38 9.96 7.17
C ILE A 56 -0.89 10.29 7.22
N SER A 57 -0.47 11.21 8.11
CA SER A 57 0.95 11.56 8.26
C SER A 57 1.80 10.36 8.68
N ILE A 58 1.32 9.55 9.64
CA ILE A 58 2.02 8.34 10.07
C ILE A 58 2.13 7.34 8.92
N ILE A 59 1.02 7.06 8.23
CA ILE A 59 1.02 6.11 7.12
C ILE A 59 1.92 6.59 5.98
N GLU A 60 1.93 7.89 5.68
CA GLU A 60 2.82 8.45 4.65
C GLU A 60 4.29 8.20 4.98
N ILE A 61 4.69 8.36 6.25
CA ILE A 61 6.05 8.06 6.71
C ILE A 61 6.33 6.55 6.58
N LEU A 62 5.41 5.71 7.06
CA LEU A 62 5.58 4.25 7.05
C LEU A 62 5.54 3.63 5.64
N SER A 63 5.05 4.37 4.64
CA SER A 63 4.94 3.89 3.27
C SER A 63 6.10 4.34 2.38
N LYS A 64 7.08 5.07 2.91
CA LYS A 64 8.22 5.60 2.15
C LYS A 64 9.42 4.66 2.26
N HIS A 65 10.02 4.35 1.12
CA HIS A 65 11.31 3.68 1.06
C HIS A 65 12.44 4.68 1.34
N ALA A 66 13.39 4.28 2.19
CA ALA A 66 14.61 5.04 2.41
C ALA A 66 15.53 5.00 1.17
N SER A 67 16.42 5.97 1.04
CA SER A 67 17.34 6.09 -0.09
C SER A 67 18.44 5.01 -0.08
N ASP A 68 18.73 4.47 1.10
CA ASP A 68 19.70 3.42 1.37
C ASP A 68 19.06 2.03 1.58
N GLU A 69 17.78 1.88 1.21
CA GLU A 69 17.06 0.61 1.32
C GLU A 69 17.71 -0.51 0.49
N VAL A 70 17.77 -1.72 1.05
CA VAL A 70 18.31 -2.90 0.39
C VAL A 70 17.18 -3.88 0.08
N TYR A 71 16.84 -3.96 -1.21
CA TYR A 71 15.72 -4.76 -1.67
C TYR A 71 16.05 -6.25 -1.79
N LEU A 72 15.01 -7.05 -1.91
CA LEU A 72 15.10 -8.49 -2.16
C LEU A 72 15.93 -8.77 -3.42
N GLY A 73 16.93 -9.64 -3.28
CA GLY A 73 17.90 -9.93 -4.35
C GLY A 73 19.07 -8.95 -4.42
N GLN A 74 19.16 -8.01 -3.49
CA GLN A 74 20.31 -7.12 -3.31
C GLN A 74 21.04 -7.38 -1.99
N ARG A 75 22.27 -6.90 -1.90
CA ARG A 75 23.13 -6.93 -0.70
C ARG A 75 23.79 -5.57 -0.54
N ALA A 76 23.97 -5.15 0.72
CA ALA A 76 24.69 -3.92 1.04
C ALA A 76 26.20 -4.01 0.73
N SER A 77 26.79 -5.22 0.80
CA SER A 77 28.21 -5.47 0.50
C SER A 77 28.34 -6.45 -0.66
N ILE A 78 29.27 -6.15 -1.57
CA ILE A 78 29.59 -6.99 -2.74
C ILE A 78 30.42 -8.22 -2.31
N ASP A 79 31.28 -8.05 -1.29
CA ASP A 79 32.20 -9.10 -0.81
C ASP A 79 31.68 -9.80 0.45
N TRP A 80 30.37 -10.07 0.50
CA TRP A 80 29.74 -10.72 1.67
C TRP A 80 30.15 -12.19 1.84
N THR A 81 30.73 -12.81 0.81
CA THR A 81 31.34 -14.14 0.84
C THR A 81 32.37 -14.29 -0.28
N SER A 82 33.37 -15.15 -0.07
CA SER A 82 34.31 -15.59 -1.12
C SER A 82 33.90 -16.91 -1.78
N ASP A 83 32.81 -17.53 -1.32
CA ASP A 83 32.28 -18.77 -1.90
C ASP A 83 31.59 -18.50 -3.24
N LYS A 84 32.21 -18.98 -4.31
CA LYS A 84 31.71 -18.83 -5.69
C LYS A 84 30.33 -19.45 -5.89
N ILE A 85 30.03 -20.58 -5.23
CA ILE A 85 28.74 -21.27 -5.39
C ILE A 85 27.63 -20.42 -4.81
N ALA A 86 27.87 -19.82 -3.64
CA ALA A 86 26.92 -18.93 -2.99
C ALA A 86 26.67 -17.65 -3.83
N LEU A 87 27.72 -17.08 -4.43
CA LEU A 87 27.63 -15.92 -5.31
C LEU A 87 26.81 -16.22 -6.58
N GLU A 88 27.10 -17.32 -7.27
CA GLU A 88 26.37 -17.75 -8.47
C GLU A 88 24.89 -18.04 -8.18
N ALA A 89 24.60 -18.69 -7.05
CA ALA A 89 23.23 -18.94 -6.61
C ALA A 89 22.47 -17.63 -6.32
N PHE A 90 23.13 -16.65 -5.71
CA PHE A 90 22.54 -15.34 -5.44
C PHE A 90 22.28 -14.53 -6.72
N GLU A 91 23.20 -14.57 -7.69
CA GLU A 91 22.98 -13.94 -9.00
C GLU A 91 21.78 -14.56 -9.73
N LYS A 92 21.67 -15.89 -9.71
CA LYS A 92 20.52 -16.60 -10.27
C LYS A 92 19.21 -16.20 -9.58
N PHE A 93 19.23 -16.03 -8.26
CA PHE A 93 18.07 -15.54 -7.52
C PHE A 93 17.64 -14.14 -7.99
N GLY A 94 18.57 -13.21 -8.16
CA GLY A 94 18.28 -11.87 -8.70
C GLY A 94 17.67 -11.91 -10.10
N LYS A 95 18.20 -12.76 -11.00
CA LYS A 95 17.63 -12.95 -12.35
C LYS A 95 16.19 -13.47 -12.30
N ASN A 96 15.92 -14.46 -11.45
CA ASN A 96 14.56 -14.99 -11.27
C ASN A 96 13.59 -13.91 -10.75
N LEU A 97 14.04 -13.04 -9.84
CA LEU A 97 13.20 -11.93 -9.34
C LEU A 97 12.84 -10.93 -10.44
N PHE A 98 13.80 -10.62 -11.33
CA PHE A 98 13.54 -9.77 -12.49
C PHE A 98 12.50 -10.39 -13.44
N GLU A 99 12.56 -11.70 -13.67
CA GLU A 99 11.54 -12.40 -14.46
C GLU A 99 10.15 -12.35 -13.79
N VAL A 100 10.09 -12.51 -12.47
CA VAL A 100 8.83 -12.37 -11.70
C VAL A 100 8.28 -10.96 -11.81
N GLU A 101 9.13 -9.93 -11.72
CA GLU A 101 8.75 -8.53 -11.91
C GLU A 101 8.10 -8.32 -13.28
N ASN A 102 8.76 -8.78 -14.35
CA ASN A 102 8.23 -8.66 -15.71
C ASN A 102 6.85 -9.31 -15.85
N ARG A 103 6.69 -10.53 -15.31
CA ARG A 103 5.40 -11.22 -15.30
C ARG A 103 4.32 -10.46 -14.53
N ILE A 104 4.66 -9.80 -13.41
CA ILE A 104 3.72 -8.96 -12.67
C ILE A 104 3.30 -7.76 -13.54
N MET A 105 4.25 -7.13 -14.21
CA MET A 105 4.01 -5.98 -15.09
C MET A 105 3.19 -6.33 -16.33
N GLU A 106 3.39 -7.51 -16.91
CA GLU A 106 2.57 -8.04 -18.01
C GLU A 106 1.14 -8.29 -17.56
N ARG A 107 0.96 -8.99 -16.43
CA ARG A 107 -0.37 -9.27 -15.86
C ARG A 107 -1.12 -7.97 -15.54
N ASN A 108 -0.43 -6.93 -15.09
CA ASN A 108 -1.03 -5.61 -14.85
C ASN A 108 -1.58 -4.94 -16.12
N LYS A 109 -1.14 -5.35 -17.31
CA LYS A 109 -1.64 -4.87 -18.61
C LYS A 109 -2.77 -5.73 -19.18
N GLU A 110 -2.98 -6.94 -18.64
CA GLU A 110 -4.00 -7.86 -19.14
C GLU A 110 -5.42 -7.39 -18.78
N VAL A 111 -6.20 -7.01 -19.79
CA VAL A 111 -7.58 -6.48 -19.64
C VAL A 111 -8.52 -7.49 -18.96
N ASN A 112 -8.25 -8.80 -19.11
CA ASN A 112 -9.02 -9.86 -18.49
C ASN A 112 -8.77 -9.96 -16.97
N LEU A 113 -7.64 -9.44 -16.47
CA LEU A 113 -7.28 -9.45 -15.05
C LEU A 113 -7.74 -8.16 -14.35
N LYS A 114 -9.02 -7.84 -14.45
CA LYS A 114 -9.62 -6.56 -13.97
C LYS A 114 -9.32 -6.23 -12.50
N ASN A 115 -9.19 -7.25 -11.65
CA ASN A 115 -8.89 -7.08 -10.21
C ASN A 115 -7.48 -6.56 -9.93
N ARG A 116 -6.60 -6.52 -10.95
CA ARG A 116 -5.24 -5.98 -10.80
C ARG A 116 -5.19 -4.46 -10.80
N SER A 117 -6.19 -3.79 -11.38
CA SER A 117 -6.25 -2.33 -11.41
C SER A 117 -7.54 -1.77 -10.78
N GLY A 118 -8.63 -2.54 -10.86
CA GLY A 118 -9.93 -2.17 -10.31
C GLY A 118 -10.52 -0.89 -10.93
N PRO A 119 -11.61 -0.36 -10.35
CA PRO A 119 -12.28 0.84 -10.84
C PRO A 119 -11.45 2.13 -10.67
N VAL A 120 -10.44 2.11 -9.80
CA VAL A 120 -9.53 3.24 -9.54
C VAL A 120 -8.31 3.25 -10.48
N ASN A 121 -8.21 2.29 -11.40
CA ASN A 121 -7.14 2.14 -12.37
C ASN A 121 -5.72 2.21 -11.76
N LEU A 122 -5.53 1.52 -10.63
CA LEU A 122 -4.24 1.43 -9.94
C LEU A 122 -3.67 0.02 -10.06
N PRO A 123 -2.68 -0.22 -10.94
CA PRO A 123 -2.09 -1.53 -11.10
C PRO A 123 -1.46 -2.06 -9.81
N TYR A 124 -1.63 -3.36 -9.54
CA TYR A 124 -1.06 -4.00 -8.36
C TYR A 124 0.44 -4.21 -8.51
N THR A 125 1.22 -3.37 -7.82
CA THR A 125 2.69 -3.38 -7.85
C THR A 125 3.34 -3.64 -6.49
N LEU A 126 2.56 -3.87 -5.42
CA LEU A 126 3.08 -4.05 -4.06
C LEU A 126 4.05 -5.25 -3.90
N LEU A 127 3.97 -6.24 -4.79
CA LEU A 127 4.88 -7.40 -4.80
C LEU A 127 5.92 -7.35 -5.92
N VAL A 128 6.12 -6.18 -6.52
CA VAL A 128 7.25 -5.98 -7.42
C VAL A 128 8.52 -5.85 -6.57
N PRO A 129 9.57 -6.68 -6.80
CA PRO A 129 10.75 -6.73 -5.94
C PRO A 129 11.53 -5.40 -5.87
N SER A 130 11.69 -4.70 -6.99
CA SER A 130 12.50 -3.48 -7.06
C SER A 130 11.69 -2.20 -6.88
N SER A 131 12.35 -1.13 -6.41
CA SER A 131 11.76 0.19 -6.23
C SER A 131 12.82 1.29 -6.23
N ASN A 132 12.34 2.53 -6.19
CA ASN A 132 13.16 3.71 -5.92
C ASN A 132 12.82 4.25 -4.52
N GLU A 133 13.61 5.20 -4.04
CA GLU A 133 13.30 5.93 -2.81
C GLU A 133 11.92 6.61 -2.85
N GLY A 134 11.31 6.78 -1.67
CA GLY A 134 10.05 7.49 -1.50
C GLY A 134 8.80 6.61 -1.58
N LEU A 135 7.66 7.24 -1.88
CA LEU A 135 6.34 6.61 -1.87
C LEU A 135 5.97 6.10 -3.26
N THR A 136 6.30 4.84 -3.55
CA THR A 136 6.25 4.28 -4.91
C THR A 136 5.15 3.24 -5.12
N GLY A 137 4.64 2.62 -4.05
CA GLY A 137 3.67 1.52 -4.14
C GLY A 137 4.26 0.21 -4.70
N ARG A 138 5.58 0.03 -4.59
CA ARG A 138 6.33 -1.16 -5.02
C ARG A 138 7.65 -1.28 -4.27
N GLY A 139 8.30 -2.44 -4.36
CA GLY A 139 9.55 -2.72 -3.66
C GLY A 139 9.34 -3.68 -2.51
N ILE A 140 10.17 -4.72 -2.46
CA ILE A 140 10.20 -5.66 -1.35
C ILE A 140 11.54 -5.50 -0.64
N PRO A 141 11.59 -4.82 0.51
CA PRO A 141 12.79 -4.77 1.35
C PRO A 141 13.22 -6.17 1.80
N ASN A 142 14.51 -6.37 2.07
CA ASN A 142 15.02 -7.62 2.64
C ASN A 142 14.53 -7.88 4.08
N SER A 143 14.11 -6.83 4.79
CA SER A 143 13.80 -6.86 6.22
C SER A 143 12.62 -5.98 6.57
N ILE A 144 12.17 -6.01 7.83
CA ILE A 144 11.21 -5.05 8.37
C ILE A 144 11.97 -3.77 8.70
N SER A 145 12.15 -2.93 7.70
CA SER A 145 12.89 -1.65 7.76
C SER A 145 11.97 -0.43 7.78
N ILE A 146 10.65 -0.62 7.61
CA ILE A 146 9.61 0.38 7.86
C ILE A 146 8.28 -0.28 8.24
#